data_AF-A0A497AEV4-F1
#
_entry.id   AF-A0A497AEV4-F1
#
_cell.length_a   1.000
_cell.length_b   1.000
_cell.length_c   1.000
_cell.angle_alpha   90.00
_cell.angle_beta   90.00
_cell.angle_gamma   90.00
#
_symmetry.space_group_name_H-M   'P 1'
#
loop_
_entity.id
_entity.type
_entity.pdbx_description
1 polymer ?
#
loop_
_entity_poly.entity_id
_entity_poly.type
_entity_poly.pdbx_seq_one_letter_code
_entity_poly.pdbx_strand_id
1 'polypeptide(L)' 'MGNATPSPITTNQQTPLTSSENPLQILKLRFARGEITKEQFEEMKKVLE' A
#
# COMPACT_ATOMS: atom_id res chain seq x y z
N MET A 1 -27.15 18.49 -29.03
CA MET A 1 -26.56 17.15 -29.26
C MET A 1 -25.26 17.10 -28.47
N GLY A 2 -25.24 16.36 -27.36
CA GLY A 2 -24.15 16.40 -26.38
C GLY A 2 -23.16 15.26 -26.55
N ASN A 3 -21.87 15.57 -26.39
CA ASN A 3 -20.80 14.56 -26.36
C ASN A 3 -19.99 14.77 -25.07
N ALA A 4 -20.43 14.13 -23.98
CA ALA A 4 -19.63 14.01 -22.78
C ALA A 4 -18.68 12.82 -22.94
N THR A 5 -17.38 13.09 -22.91
CA THR A 5 -16.32 12.08 -22.80
C THR A 5 -16.32 11.46 -21.41
N PRO A 6 -16.48 10.14 -21.23
CA PRO A 6 -16.20 9.51 -19.94
C PRO A 6 -14.69 9.30 -19.81
N SER A 7 -14.03 10.10 -18.97
CA SER A 7 -12.64 9.86 -18.55
C SER A 7 -12.51 8.50 -17.85
N PRO A 8 -11.40 7.76 -18.03
CA PRO A 8 -11.20 6.47 -17.39
C PRO A 8 -11.07 6.64 -15.87
N ILE A 9 -12.08 6.14 -15.15
CA ILE A 9 -12.01 5.48 -13.85
C ILE A 9 -10.56 5.18 -13.41
N THR A 10 -9.96 6.07 -12.63
CA THR A 10 -8.95 5.68 -11.65
C THR A 10 -9.71 5.31 -10.39
N THR A 11 -10.18 4.06 -10.37
CA THR A 11 -10.67 3.44 -9.14
C THR A 11 -9.46 3.32 -8.22
N ASN A 12 -9.26 4.33 -7.37
CA ASN A 12 -8.51 4.20 -6.13
C ASN A 12 -9.24 3.13 -5.30
N GLN A 13 -8.92 1.86 -5.55
CA GLN A 13 -9.25 0.76 -4.65
C GLN A 13 -8.40 0.94 -3.40
N GLN A 14 -8.82 1.90 -2.57
CA GLN A 14 -8.48 1.95 -1.16
C GLN A 14 -9.12 0.71 -0.57
N THR A 15 -8.35 -0.38 -0.53
CA THR A 15 -8.69 -1.57 0.23
C THR A 15 -9.07 -1.10 1.63
N PRO A 16 -10.23 -1.49 2.15
CA PRO A 16 -10.64 -1.08 3.48
C PRO A 16 -9.56 -1.53 4.47
N LEU A 17 -8.87 -0.55 5.07
CA LEU A 17 -7.90 -0.74 6.14
C LEU A 17 -8.65 -1.34 7.32
N THR A 18 -8.81 -2.65 7.32
CA THR A 18 -9.42 -3.41 8.41
C THR A 18 -8.43 -3.38 9.57
N SER A 19 -8.50 -2.32 10.39
CA SER A 19 -8.12 -2.11 11.81
C SER A 19 -7.20 -3.08 12.58
N SER A 20 -6.36 -3.89 11.95
CA SER A 20 -5.48 -4.87 12.60
C SER A 20 -4.28 -5.25 11.71
N GLU A 21 -3.91 -4.40 10.76
CA GLU A 21 -2.63 -4.59 10.08
C GLU A 21 -1.52 -4.32 11.08
N ASN A 22 -0.99 -5.40 11.65
CA ASN A 22 0.18 -5.38 12.51
C ASN A 22 1.28 -4.58 11.81
N PRO A 23 2.08 -3.76 12.53
CA PRO A 23 3.16 -2.98 11.92
C PRO A 23 4.05 -3.79 10.99
N LEU A 24 4.29 -5.07 11.31
CA LEU A 24 5.05 -6.01 10.47
C LEU A 24 4.36 -6.35 9.13
N GLN A 25 3.01 -6.42 9.09
CA GLN A 25 2.26 -6.64 7.84
C GLN A 25 2.38 -5.43 6.91
N ILE A 26 2.32 -4.22 7.45
CA ILE A 26 2.49 -2.98 6.68
C ILE A 26 3.88 -2.93 6.04
N LEU A 27 4.93 -3.32 6.79
CA LEU A 27 6.28 -3.42 6.25
C LEU A 27 6.37 -4.45 5.12
N LYS A 28 5.76 -5.62 5.28
CA LYS A 28 5.76 -6.67 4.23
C LYS A 28 5.07 -6.17 2.95
N LEU A 29 3.97 -5.44 3.08
CA LEU A 29 3.25 -4.89 1.93
C LEU A 29 4.09 -3.85 1.18
N ARG A 30 4.71 -2.91 1.91
CA ARG A 30 5.60 -1.90 1.32
C ARG A 30 6.81 -2.53 0.64
N PHE A 31 7.39 -3.56 1.24
CA PHE A 31 8.51 -4.29 0.64
C PHE A 31 8.09 -5.01 -0.66
N ALA A 32 6.94 -5.70 -0.65
CA ALA A 32 6.41 -6.37 -1.85
C ALA A 32 6.08 -5.39 -2.98
N ARG A 33 5.69 -4.16 -2.64
CA ARG A 33 5.46 -3.06 -3.60
C ARG A 33 6.74 -2.38 -4.09
N GLY A 34 7.89 -2.64 -3.47
CA GLY A 34 9.15 -1.94 -3.77
C GLY A 34 9.22 -0.52 -3.20
N GLU A 35 8.35 -0.16 -2.24
CA GLU A 35 8.35 1.15 -1.58
C GLU A 35 9.50 1.30 -0.57
N ILE A 36 10.03 0.18 -0.08
CA ILE A 36 11.18 0.13 0.83
C ILE A 36 12.18 -0.93 0.37
N THR A 37 13.46 -0.69 0.64
CA THR A 37 14.52 -1.66 0.36
C THR A 37 14.54 -2.77 1.40
N LYS A 38 15.27 -3.85 1.11
CA LYS A 38 15.49 -4.94 2.07
C LYS A 38 16.09 -4.42 3.38
N GLU A 39 17.06 -3.50 3.30
CA GLU A 39 17.74 -2.91 4.46
C GLU A 39 16.75 -2.16 5.36
N GLN A 40 15.90 -1.32 4.76
CA GLN A 40 14.85 -0.60 5.50
C GLN A 40 13.83 -1.55 6.14
N PHE A 41 13.43 -2.61 5.43
CA PHE A 41 12.55 -3.63 5.99
C PHE A 41 13.20 -4.33 7.20
N GLU A 42 14.47 -4.72 7.11
CA GLU A 42 15.19 -5.41 8.19
C GLU A 42 15.42 -4.51 9.41
N GLU A 43 15.70 -3.22 9.21
CA GLU A 43 15.84 -2.25 10.30
C GLU A 43 14.51 -2.04 11.03
N MET A 44 13.44 -1.76 10.30
CA MET A 44 12.12 -1.52 10.87
C MET A 44 11.53 -2.79 11.52
N LYS A 45 11.84 -3.97 10.97
CA LYS A 45 11.44 -5.27 11.55
C LYS A 45 12.06 -5.48 12.93
N LYS A 46 13.34 -5.15 13.12
CA LYS A 46 14.04 -5.28 14.43
C LYS A 46 13.45 -4.40 15.52
N VAL A 47 12.81 -3.29 15.16
CA VAL A 47 12.16 -2.38 16.13
C VAL A 47 10.82 -2.94 16.63
N LEU A 48 10.21 -3.85 15.86
CA LEU A 48 8.87 -4.40 16.10
C LEU A 48 8.89 -5.81 16.71
N GLU A 49 10.06 -6.44 16.79
CA GLU A 49 10.33 -7.72 17.49
C GLU A 49 10.84 -7.43 18.92
#